data_AF-A0A7J5BVE0-F1
#
_entry.id   AF-A0A7J5BVE0-F1
#
_cell.length_a   1.000
_cell.length_b   1.000
_cell.length_c   1.000
_cell.angle_alpha   90.00
_cell.angle_beta   90.00
_cell.angle_gamma   90.00
#
_symmetry.space_group_name_H-M   'P 1'
#
loop_
_entity.id
_entity.type
_entity.pdbx_description
1 polymer ?
#
loop_
_entity_poly.entity_id
_entity_poly.type
_entity_poly.pdbx_seq_one_letter_code
_entity_poly.pdbx_strand_id
1 'polypeptide(L)'
;MKNNDNLQSSAQTRRITADQRAIETAETLHRGGLGRRWGVAVSGLALAAGMLSGCAASSSSDSSNASDSASSSAAAQQCETAGEVQICDPWVKAVDADGDAHPMTAAFASLHSTTGQSLHLVSAESDASGMTQLHETVADGGSTTMREKEGGFMVPTDGALDLQPGGNHIMLMSLQKSLQPGDSVSITLHFEDGTSAQFAAPVRQYTGAKESYTDDPNMKMDDDGPTATNGDGMSEHHHG
;
A
#
# COMPACT_ATOMS: atom_id res chain seq x y z
N MET A 1 36.12 40.08 33.87
CA MET A 1 36.18 41.10 32.79
C MET A 1 35.62 40.49 31.52
N LYS A 2 34.70 41.19 30.83
CA LYS A 2 34.25 41.01 29.41
C LYS A 2 33.84 39.58 28.99
N ASN A 3 32.54 39.25 28.95
CA ASN A 3 31.53 39.60 27.93
C ASN A 3 31.67 38.79 26.62
N ASN A 4 30.61 38.07 26.24
CA ASN A 4 30.38 37.67 24.85
C ASN A 4 28.87 37.60 24.54
N ASP A 5 28.29 38.78 24.36
CA ASP A 5 26.86 39.04 24.17
C ASP A 5 26.42 38.72 22.72
N ASN A 6 26.28 37.44 22.36
CA ASN A 6 25.85 37.05 21.00
C ASN A 6 24.81 35.92 20.94
N LEU A 7 23.80 36.00 21.82
CA LEU A 7 22.65 35.07 21.86
C LEU A 7 21.27 35.74 21.74
N GLN A 8 21.20 37.06 21.42
CA GLN A 8 19.93 37.80 21.40
C GLN A 8 19.66 38.68 20.14
N SER A 9 20.55 38.73 19.15
CA SER A 9 20.38 39.65 18.01
C SER A 9 19.44 39.13 16.90
N SER A 10 19.46 37.82 16.62
CA SER A 10 18.82 37.25 15.42
C SER A 10 17.34 36.90 15.57
N ALA A 11 16.86 36.65 16.80
CA ALA A 11 15.52 36.09 17.05
C ALA A 11 14.42 37.15 17.26
N GLN A 12 14.78 38.43 17.36
CA GLN A 12 13.86 39.48 17.82
C GLN A 12 13.66 40.64 16.80
N THR A 13 14.33 40.59 15.66
CA THR A 13 14.13 41.59 14.59
C THR A 13 12.91 41.24 13.75
N ARG A 14 11.74 41.66 14.27
CA ARG A 14 10.59 42.20 13.51
C ARG A 14 10.00 41.27 12.41
N ARG A 15 8.83 40.65 12.56
CA ARG A 15 7.66 40.96 13.41
C ARG A 15 7.15 42.42 13.36
N ILE A 16 7.59 43.24 12.40
CA ILE A 16 7.04 44.58 12.11
C ILE A 16 7.14 44.90 10.60
N THR A 17 6.41 44.15 9.77
CA THR A 17 6.02 44.58 8.41
C THR A 17 4.62 44.06 8.10
N ALA A 18 3.64 44.51 8.91
CA ALA A 18 2.23 44.37 8.59
C ALA A 18 1.73 45.76 8.14
N ASP A 19 1.74 45.99 6.83
CA ASP A 19 0.96 47.01 6.12
C ASP A 19 0.91 46.52 4.65
N GLN A 20 -0.19 45.93 4.18
CA GLN A 20 -1.36 46.64 3.64
C GLN A 20 -0.99 47.84 2.74
N ARG A 21 -1.26 47.71 1.42
CA ARG A 21 -2.04 48.66 0.57
C ARG A 21 -1.68 48.57 -0.92
N ALA A 22 -2.47 47.78 -1.65
CA ALA A 22 -2.81 47.85 -3.09
C ALA A 22 -3.49 46.49 -3.44
N ILE A 23 -4.79 46.25 -3.30
CA ILE A 23 -6.03 47.07 -3.39
C ILE A 23 -6.33 47.56 -4.83
N GLU A 24 -7.43 47.00 -5.38
CA GLU A 24 -8.28 47.46 -6.52
C GLU A 24 -7.64 47.57 -7.92
N THR A 25 -8.28 47.22 -9.05
CA THR A 25 -9.65 46.72 -9.39
C THR A 25 -9.49 45.42 -10.24
N ALA A 26 -10.49 44.69 -10.77
CA ALA A 26 -11.95 44.81 -10.87
C ALA A 26 -12.54 43.39 -10.70
N GLU A 27 -13.71 43.15 -10.09
CA GLU A 27 -15.07 43.46 -10.56
C GLU A 27 -15.44 42.94 -11.98
N THR A 28 -16.02 41.73 -12.05
CA THR A 28 -17.13 41.45 -12.99
C THR A 28 -18.09 40.43 -12.38
N LEU A 29 -19.03 40.94 -11.59
CA LEU A 29 -20.32 40.28 -11.37
C LEU A 29 -21.06 40.17 -12.71
N HIS A 30 -21.53 38.97 -13.09
CA HIS A 30 -22.81 38.77 -13.80
C HIS A 30 -23.27 37.32 -13.54
N ARG A 31 -24.25 37.12 -12.65
CA ARG A 31 -25.68 36.96 -12.95
C ARG A 31 -26.08 35.61 -13.57
N GLY A 32 -26.72 34.80 -12.73
CA GLY A 32 -28.10 34.35 -12.99
C GLY A 32 -28.33 33.24 -14.02
N GLY A 33 -28.25 31.98 -13.58
CA GLY A 33 -28.81 30.81 -14.27
C GLY A 33 -30.06 30.31 -13.55
N LEU A 34 -31.25 30.66 -14.03
CA LEU A 34 -32.53 30.28 -13.41
C LEU A 34 -32.80 28.77 -13.52
N GLY A 35 -33.07 28.15 -12.36
CA GLY A 35 -34.22 27.27 -12.13
C GLY A 35 -34.46 26.06 -13.04
N ARG A 36 -34.32 24.86 -12.46
CA ARG A 36 -35.11 23.67 -12.87
C ARG A 36 -35.91 23.15 -11.68
N ARG A 37 -37.06 23.77 -11.46
CA ARG A 37 -38.08 23.35 -10.48
C ARG A 37 -38.72 22.05 -10.99
N TRP A 38 -38.33 20.90 -10.45
CA TRP A 38 -39.07 19.65 -10.68
C TRP A 38 -40.19 19.55 -9.66
N GLY A 39 -41.38 19.97 -10.08
CA GLY A 39 -42.61 19.82 -9.33
C GLY A 39 -43.74 19.37 -10.24
N VAL A 40 -44.05 18.08 -10.23
CA VAL A 40 -45.38 17.55 -10.56
C VAL A 40 -45.72 16.55 -9.47
N ALA A 41 -46.71 16.89 -8.67
CA ALA A 41 -47.40 15.96 -7.79
C ALA A 41 -48.66 15.43 -8.48
N VAL A 42 -49.30 14.42 -7.86
CA VAL A 42 -50.76 14.17 -7.74
C VAL A 42 -51.11 12.69 -7.94
N SER A 43 -51.70 12.10 -6.89
CA SER A 43 -52.67 10.98 -6.80
C SER A 43 -52.51 9.71 -7.64
N GLY A 44 -52.83 8.51 -7.14
CA GLY A 44 -53.47 8.11 -5.87
C GLY A 44 -54.16 6.74 -6.02
N LEU A 45 -54.83 6.24 -4.96
CA LEU A 45 -55.52 4.94 -4.88
C LEU A 45 -54.61 3.68 -4.98
N ALA A 46 -54.89 2.54 -4.33
CA ALA A 46 -55.87 2.21 -3.30
C ALA A 46 -55.43 1.01 -2.44
N LEU A 47 -55.84 1.03 -1.17
CA LEU A 47 -56.39 -0.08 -0.37
C LEU A 47 -56.05 -1.55 -0.74
N ALA A 48 -55.36 -2.23 0.17
CA ALA A 48 -55.84 -3.52 0.71
C ALA A 48 -55.25 -3.77 2.11
N ALA A 49 -56.11 -4.05 3.09
CA ALA A 49 -55.69 -4.46 4.43
C ALA A 49 -55.50 -5.99 4.49
N GLY A 50 -54.53 -6.44 5.28
CA GLY A 50 -54.22 -7.86 5.46
C GLY A 50 -53.55 -8.12 6.80
N MET A 51 -54.28 -7.88 7.89
CA MET A 51 -53.84 -8.34 9.21
C MET A 51 -54.15 -9.83 9.37
N LEU A 52 -53.16 -10.62 9.79
CA LEU A 52 -53.45 -11.78 10.63
C LEU A 52 -52.34 -11.99 11.66
N SER A 53 -52.75 -12.05 12.92
CA SER A 53 -51.90 -12.38 14.07
C SER A 53 -51.49 -13.86 14.03
N GLY A 54 -50.27 -14.17 14.50
CA GLY A 54 -49.72 -15.52 14.41
C GLY A 54 -48.51 -15.76 15.31
N CYS A 55 -48.63 -15.54 16.61
CA CYS A 55 -47.62 -16.00 17.58
C CYS A 55 -47.85 -17.48 17.93
N ALA A 56 -46.92 -18.35 17.57
CA ALA A 56 -46.73 -19.65 18.22
C ALA A 56 -45.27 -20.11 18.07
N ALA A 57 -44.58 -20.28 19.20
CA ALA A 57 -43.29 -20.97 19.24
C ALA A 57 -43.50 -22.42 19.67
N SER A 58 -42.87 -23.38 18.99
CA SER A 58 -42.20 -24.57 19.57
C SER A 58 -41.83 -25.64 18.52
N SER A 59 -40.52 -25.83 18.35
CA SER A 59 -39.83 -27.14 18.42
C SER A 59 -40.03 -28.26 17.37
N SER A 60 -38.91 -28.58 16.71
CA SER A 60 -38.35 -29.94 16.43
C SER A 60 -38.65 -30.69 15.12
N SER A 61 -37.55 -30.99 14.39
CA SER A 61 -37.28 -32.15 13.49
C SER A 61 -38.15 -32.30 12.22
N ASP A 62 -37.66 -32.81 11.08
CA ASP A 62 -36.42 -33.53 10.74
C ASP A 62 -35.96 -33.21 9.28
N SER A 63 -34.80 -33.74 8.91
CA SER A 63 -34.10 -33.81 7.60
C SER A 63 -34.95 -34.42 6.46
N SER A 64 -34.61 -34.39 5.15
CA SER A 64 -33.37 -34.04 4.40
C SER A 64 -33.66 -33.92 2.88
N ASN A 65 -32.77 -33.23 2.12
CA ASN A 65 -32.52 -33.27 0.65
C ASN A 65 -33.70 -33.06 -0.34
N ALA A 66 -33.55 -32.47 -1.54
CA ALA A 66 -32.54 -31.65 -2.23
C ALA A 66 -33.33 -30.85 -3.33
N SER A 67 -32.84 -29.92 -4.15
CA SER A 67 -31.50 -29.71 -4.71
C SER A 67 -31.40 -28.31 -5.35
N ASP A 68 -30.17 -27.79 -5.43
CA ASP A 68 -29.64 -26.96 -6.52
C ASP A 68 -30.42 -25.72 -7.01
N SER A 69 -30.14 -24.61 -6.35
CA SER A 69 -29.72 -23.41 -7.09
C SER A 69 -28.29 -23.08 -6.69
N ALA A 70 -27.33 -23.70 -7.39
CA ALA A 70 -25.92 -23.37 -7.29
C ALA A 70 -25.72 -21.95 -7.86
N SER A 71 -25.95 -20.95 -7.00
CA SER A 71 -25.44 -19.62 -7.23
C SER A 71 -23.93 -19.71 -7.09
N SER A 72 -23.26 -19.98 -8.20
CA SER A 72 -21.83 -19.72 -8.34
C SER A 72 -21.63 -18.23 -8.20
N SER A 73 -21.58 -17.77 -6.95
CA SER A 73 -20.92 -16.51 -6.64
C SER A 73 -19.50 -16.68 -7.16
N ALA A 74 -19.22 -16.08 -8.32
CA ALA A 74 -17.89 -15.59 -8.56
C ALA A 74 -17.46 -14.89 -7.27
N ALA A 75 -16.31 -15.25 -6.73
CA ALA A 75 -15.81 -14.65 -5.50
C ALA A 75 -15.76 -13.15 -5.76
N ALA A 76 -16.62 -12.38 -5.09
CA ALA A 76 -16.73 -10.96 -5.36
C ALA A 76 -15.40 -10.35 -4.91
N GLN A 77 -14.61 -9.88 -5.87
CA GLN A 77 -13.32 -9.23 -5.66
C GLN A 77 -13.52 -8.20 -4.53
N GLN A 78 -12.97 -8.45 -3.35
CA GLN A 78 -13.24 -7.59 -2.20
C GLN A 78 -12.47 -6.30 -2.39
N CYS A 79 -13.20 -5.20 -2.60
CA CYS A 79 -12.61 -3.89 -2.82
C CYS A 79 -12.97 -2.95 -1.67
N GLU A 80 -11.98 -2.22 -1.17
CA GLU A 80 -12.16 -1.09 -0.25
C GLU A 80 -11.59 0.19 -0.87
N THR A 81 -12.03 1.35 -0.39
CA THR A 81 -11.53 2.67 -0.85
C THR A 81 -10.86 3.37 0.31
N ALA A 82 -9.58 3.70 0.13
CA ALA A 82 -8.76 4.40 1.10
C ALA A 82 -8.07 5.58 0.41
N GLY A 83 -8.31 6.79 0.93
CA GLY A 83 -7.87 8.02 0.27
C GLY A 83 -8.46 8.13 -1.14
N GLU A 84 -7.58 8.22 -2.14
CA GLU A 84 -7.92 8.41 -3.55
C GLU A 84 -7.87 7.12 -4.39
N VAL A 85 -7.55 5.98 -3.77
CA VAL A 85 -7.45 4.66 -4.43
C VAL A 85 -8.53 3.69 -3.94
N GLN A 86 -9.03 2.87 -4.85
CA GLN A 86 -9.75 1.64 -4.56
C GLN A 86 -8.78 0.46 -4.66
N ILE A 87 -8.67 -0.31 -3.58
CA ILE A 87 -7.79 -1.47 -3.41
C ILE A 87 -8.67 -2.72 -3.49
N CYS A 88 -8.40 -3.60 -4.45
CA CYS A 88 -9.16 -4.82 -4.70
C CYS A 88 -8.31 -6.08 -4.47
N ASP A 89 -8.90 -7.05 -3.77
CA ASP A 89 -8.28 -8.31 -3.32
C ASP A 89 -6.86 -8.15 -2.74
N PRO A 90 -6.65 -7.30 -1.72
CA PRO A 90 -5.35 -7.20 -1.07
C PRO A 90 -4.97 -8.51 -0.36
N TRP A 91 -3.71 -8.92 -0.45
CA TRP A 91 -3.15 -10.01 0.34
C TRP A 91 -1.62 -9.99 0.44
N VAL A 92 -1.09 -10.69 1.44
CA VAL A 92 0.36 -10.92 1.62
C VAL A 92 0.65 -12.42 1.53
N LYS A 93 1.73 -12.79 0.84
CA LYS A 93 2.18 -14.19 0.81
C LYS A 93 2.68 -14.63 2.19
N ALA A 94 2.10 -15.69 2.73
CA ALA A 94 2.55 -16.35 3.95
C ALA A 94 4.02 -16.78 3.81
N VAL A 95 4.77 -16.60 4.88
CA VAL A 95 6.19 -16.96 4.95
C VAL A 95 6.52 -17.40 6.36
N ASP A 96 7.29 -18.49 6.48
CA ASP A 96 7.94 -18.81 7.73
C ASP A 96 9.29 -18.10 7.77
N ALA A 97 9.57 -17.37 8.83
CA ALA A 97 10.82 -16.65 9.04
C ALA A 97 11.83 -17.45 9.87
N ASP A 98 11.42 -18.59 10.43
CA ASP A 98 12.26 -19.41 11.31
C ASP A 98 13.45 -20.04 10.54
N GLY A 99 14.63 -19.46 10.74
CA GLY A 99 15.90 -19.94 10.16
C GLY A 99 16.47 -19.05 9.06
N ASP A 100 15.70 -18.10 8.54
CA ASP A 100 16.17 -17.10 7.57
C ASP A 100 16.77 -15.89 8.29
N ALA A 101 17.96 -15.44 7.88
CA ALA A 101 18.61 -14.27 8.47
C ALA A 101 17.94 -12.94 8.04
N HIS A 102 17.34 -12.93 6.85
CA HIS A 102 16.68 -11.78 6.24
C HIS A 102 15.32 -12.20 5.64
N PRO A 103 14.34 -12.58 6.49
CA PRO A 103 13.05 -13.07 6.04
C PRO A 103 12.31 -11.97 5.28
N MET A 104 11.72 -12.34 4.14
CA MET A 104 11.10 -11.40 3.21
C MET A 104 9.91 -12.05 2.48
N THR A 105 8.93 -11.24 2.08
CA THR A 105 7.76 -11.71 1.32
C THR A 105 7.17 -10.61 0.44
N ALA A 106 6.15 -10.92 -0.35
CA ALA A 106 5.51 -9.98 -1.26
C ALA A 106 4.02 -9.76 -0.89
N ALA A 107 3.57 -8.53 -1.12
CA ALA A 107 2.18 -8.11 -1.03
C ALA A 107 1.62 -7.76 -2.43
N PHE A 108 0.34 -8.05 -2.58
CA PHE A 108 -0.39 -8.07 -3.85
C PHE A 108 -1.78 -7.44 -3.67
N ALA A 109 -2.26 -6.77 -4.72
CA ALA A 109 -3.56 -6.10 -4.80
C ALA A 109 -3.78 -5.59 -6.23
N SER A 110 -5.02 -5.34 -6.63
CA SER A 110 -5.32 -4.53 -7.82
C SER A 110 -5.70 -3.12 -7.37
N LEU A 111 -5.04 -2.09 -7.90
CA LEU A 111 -5.21 -0.70 -7.49
C LEU A 111 -5.87 0.12 -8.59
N HIS A 112 -6.97 0.80 -8.27
CA HIS A 112 -7.71 1.68 -9.18
C HIS A 112 -7.72 3.11 -8.64
N SER A 113 -7.53 4.11 -9.51
CA SER A 113 -7.78 5.51 -9.15
C SER A 113 -9.28 5.78 -9.03
N THR A 114 -9.69 6.55 -8.01
CA THR A 114 -11.08 6.98 -7.81
C THR A 114 -11.33 8.45 -8.18
N THR A 115 -10.27 9.21 -8.48
CA THR A 115 -10.33 10.65 -8.76
C THR A 115 -10.63 10.98 -10.22
N GLY A 116 -10.56 9.99 -11.12
CA GLY A 116 -10.57 10.21 -12.56
C GLY A 116 -9.31 10.92 -13.07
N GLN A 117 -8.19 10.81 -12.34
CA GLN A 117 -6.83 11.19 -12.74
C GLN A 117 -5.89 10.00 -12.45
N SER A 118 -4.76 9.89 -13.14
CA SER A 118 -3.75 8.89 -12.79
C SER A 118 -3.01 9.30 -11.51
N LEU A 119 -2.73 8.33 -10.65
CA LEU A 119 -1.95 8.52 -9.41
C LEU A 119 -0.58 7.85 -9.58
N HIS A 120 0.46 8.38 -8.94
CA HIS A 120 1.82 7.84 -9.04
C HIS A 120 2.29 7.31 -7.68
N LEU A 121 2.32 5.98 -7.55
CA LEU A 121 2.74 5.25 -6.36
C LEU A 121 4.27 5.25 -6.28
N VAL A 122 4.84 5.97 -5.31
CA VAL A 122 6.29 6.15 -5.19
C VAL A 122 6.91 5.30 -4.08
N SER A 123 6.15 4.95 -3.04
CA SER A 123 6.59 4.00 -2.01
C SER A 123 5.41 3.36 -1.29
N ALA A 124 5.71 2.35 -0.48
CA ALA A 124 4.79 1.75 0.47
C ALA A 124 5.49 1.56 1.82
N GLU A 125 4.73 1.38 2.90
CA GLU A 125 5.17 1.05 4.25
C GLU A 125 4.29 -0.06 4.82
N SER A 126 4.80 -0.82 5.80
CA SER A 126 4.02 -1.86 6.49
C SER A 126 4.47 -2.07 7.94
N ASP A 127 3.54 -2.51 8.78
CA ASP A 127 3.79 -2.85 10.19
C ASP A 127 4.53 -4.19 10.39
N ALA A 128 4.58 -5.05 9.36
CA ALA A 128 5.24 -6.36 9.42
C ALA A 128 6.75 -6.34 9.09
N SER A 129 7.23 -5.27 8.45
CA SER A 129 8.55 -5.20 7.78
C SER A 129 9.37 -3.99 8.22
N GLY A 130 10.67 -4.16 8.41
CA GLY A 130 11.58 -3.02 8.64
C GLY A 130 11.89 -2.18 7.39
N MET A 131 11.62 -2.72 6.18
CA MET A 131 11.85 -2.05 4.91
C MET A 131 10.87 -2.56 3.85
N THR A 132 10.49 -1.69 2.93
CA THR A 132 9.55 -1.95 1.84
C THR A 132 10.07 -1.39 0.53
N GLN A 133 9.87 -2.11 -0.56
CA GLN A 133 10.29 -1.71 -1.90
C GLN A 133 9.21 -2.00 -2.95
N LEU A 134 9.20 -1.24 -4.04
CA LEU A 134 8.33 -1.48 -5.19
C LEU A 134 9.10 -2.31 -6.22
N HIS A 135 8.64 -3.52 -6.56
CA HIS A 135 9.37 -4.45 -7.41
C HIS A 135 8.61 -4.80 -8.69
N GLU A 136 9.33 -4.85 -9.80
CA GLU A 136 8.84 -5.33 -11.09
C GLU A 136 9.49 -6.66 -11.47
N THR A 137 8.74 -7.48 -12.19
CA THR A 137 9.24 -8.73 -12.78
C THR A 137 9.61 -8.50 -14.24
N VAL A 138 10.87 -8.70 -14.60
CA VAL A 138 11.39 -8.51 -15.95
C VAL A 138 11.93 -9.81 -16.55
N ALA A 139 11.78 -9.98 -17.86
CA ALA A 139 12.40 -11.07 -18.60
C ALA A 139 13.81 -10.66 -19.04
N ASP A 140 14.83 -11.42 -18.64
CA ASP A 140 16.23 -11.21 -19.03
C ASP A 140 16.85 -12.53 -19.48
N GLY A 141 17.44 -12.56 -20.68
CA GLY A 141 18.20 -13.72 -21.20
C GLY A 141 17.43 -15.04 -21.35
N GLY A 142 16.10 -15.06 -21.18
CA GLY A 142 15.28 -16.29 -21.10
C GLY A 142 15.01 -16.78 -19.67
N SER A 143 15.47 -16.04 -18.66
CA SER A 143 15.05 -16.13 -17.27
C SER A 143 14.07 -15.00 -16.92
N THR A 144 13.47 -15.10 -15.75
CA THR A 144 12.60 -14.08 -15.16
C THR A 144 13.21 -13.63 -13.84
N THR A 145 13.47 -12.33 -13.71
CA THR A 145 14.16 -11.73 -12.56
C THR A 145 13.29 -10.64 -11.93
N MET A 146 13.29 -10.56 -10.61
CA MET A 146 12.61 -9.50 -9.86
C MET A 146 13.63 -8.45 -9.44
N ARG A 147 13.25 -7.18 -9.54
CA ARG A 147 14.11 -6.04 -9.21
C ARG A 147 13.28 -4.86 -8.70
N GLU A 148 13.92 -4.02 -7.90
CA GLU A 148 13.35 -2.76 -7.47
C GLU A 148 13.09 -1.82 -8.67
N LYS A 149 12.03 -1.05 -8.55
CA LYS A 149 11.58 -0.04 -9.51
C LYS A 149 11.56 1.32 -8.83
N GLU A 150 12.74 1.94 -8.71
CA GLU A 150 12.95 3.25 -8.07
C GLU A 150 12.00 4.34 -8.61
N GLY A 151 11.60 4.25 -9.88
CA GLY A 151 10.69 5.20 -10.52
C GLY A 151 9.21 5.04 -10.13
N GLY A 152 8.84 4.09 -9.27
CA GLY A 152 7.46 3.88 -8.83
C GLY A 152 6.54 3.26 -9.88
N PHE A 153 5.24 3.25 -9.59
CA PHE A 153 4.20 2.71 -10.48
C PHE A 153 3.09 3.72 -10.74
N MET A 154 2.62 3.78 -11.99
CA MET A 154 1.42 4.54 -12.35
C MET A 154 0.17 3.71 -12.09
N VAL A 155 -0.74 4.22 -11.27
CA VAL A 155 -2.14 3.79 -11.20
C VAL A 155 -2.91 4.60 -12.25
N PRO A 156 -3.38 3.98 -13.35
CA PRO A 156 -3.99 4.73 -14.44
C PRO A 156 -5.37 5.29 -14.06
N THR A 157 -5.74 6.42 -14.68
CA THR A 157 -7.10 6.99 -14.57
C THR A 157 -8.21 6.04 -15.07
N ASP A 158 -7.90 5.21 -16.07
CA ASP A 158 -8.79 4.20 -16.64
C ASP A 158 -8.07 2.85 -16.62
N GLY A 159 -8.57 1.90 -15.82
CA GLY A 159 -7.97 0.58 -15.64
C GLY A 159 -7.47 0.35 -14.22
N ALA A 160 -6.42 -0.48 -14.08
CA ALA A 160 -5.83 -0.87 -12.80
C ALA A 160 -4.30 -0.94 -12.89
N LEU A 161 -3.64 -0.81 -11.73
CA LEU A 161 -2.30 -1.33 -11.51
C LEU A 161 -2.42 -2.66 -10.77
N ASP A 162 -2.15 -3.77 -11.46
CA ASP A 162 -2.14 -5.10 -10.85
C ASP A 162 -0.78 -5.41 -10.21
N LEU A 163 -0.77 -5.53 -8.88
CA LEU A 163 0.30 -6.10 -8.10
C LEU A 163 0.01 -7.59 -7.89
N GLN A 164 0.72 -8.48 -8.56
CA GLN A 164 0.43 -9.92 -8.63
C GLN A 164 1.70 -10.80 -8.69
N PRO A 165 1.66 -12.07 -8.27
CA PRO A 165 2.79 -12.98 -8.35
C PRO A 165 3.35 -13.10 -9.78
N GLY A 166 4.68 -13.01 -9.93
CA GLY A 166 5.34 -12.98 -11.24
C GLY A 166 5.11 -11.71 -12.07
N GLY A 167 4.51 -10.66 -11.47
CA GLY A 167 4.35 -9.33 -12.05
C GLY A 167 4.94 -8.25 -11.14
N ASN A 168 4.30 -7.09 -11.11
CA ASN A 168 4.63 -6.04 -10.15
C ASN A 168 4.20 -6.47 -8.74
N HIS A 169 4.90 -6.04 -7.69
CA HIS A 169 4.54 -6.33 -6.30
C HIS A 169 5.17 -5.34 -5.32
N ILE A 170 4.66 -5.29 -4.09
CA ILE A 170 5.33 -4.61 -2.97
C ILE A 170 6.15 -5.67 -2.24
N MET A 171 7.47 -5.50 -2.20
CA MET A 171 8.35 -6.37 -1.43
C MET A 171 8.44 -5.88 0.01
N LEU A 172 8.24 -6.80 0.95
CA LEU A 172 8.33 -6.63 2.40
C LEU A 172 9.62 -7.30 2.88
N MET A 173 10.60 -6.50 3.29
CA MET A 173 11.95 -6.95 3.67
C MET A 173 12.18 -6.77 5.17
N SER A 174 13.11 -7.54 5.73
CA SER A 174 13.43 -7.51 7.17
C SER A 174 12.17 -7.70 8.03
N LEU A 175 11.43 -8.78 7.75
CA LEU A 175 10.22 -9.14 8.50
C LEU A 175 10.55 -9.39 9.98
N GLN A 176 9.70 -8.87 10.87
CA GLN A 176 9.94 -8.97 12.32
C GLN A 176 9.54 -10.34 12.91
N LYS A 177 8.76 -11.14 12.17
CA LYS A 177 8.24 -12.46 12.56
C LYS A 177 7.71 -13.22 11.33
N SER A 178 7.48 -14.53 11.46
CA SER A 178 6.72 -15.32 10.49
C SER A 178 5.31 -14.74 10.29
N LEU A 179 4.76 -14.87 9.08
CA LEU A 179 3.41 -14.44 8.70
C LEU A 179 2.61 -15.66 8.27
N GLN A 180 1.58 -16.02 9.05
CA GLN A 180 0.80 -17.25 8.87
C GLN A 180 -0.59 -16.96 8.27
N PRO A 181 -1.21 -17.91 7.55
CA PRO A 181 -2.54 -17.71 6.97
C PRO A 181 -3.59 -17.33 8.03
N GLY A 182 -4.32 -16.25 7.77
CA GLY A 182 -5.29 -15.67 8.72
C GLY A 182 -4.74 -14.53 9.58
N ASP A 183 -3.42 -14.30 9.59
CA ASP A 183 -2.87 -13.01 10.01
C ASP A 183 -3.34 -11.89 9.07
N SER A 184 -3.24 -10.64 9.53
CA SER A 184 -3.47 -9.44 8.73
C SER A 184 -2.27 -8.51 8.88
N VAL A 185 -1.86 -7.90 7.77
CA VAL A 185 -0.76 -6.93 7.68
C VAL A 185 -1.34 -5.57 7.29
N SER A 186 -0.91 -4.50 7.96
CA SER A 186 -1.26 -3.14 7.56
C SER A 186 -0.28 -2.67 6.48
N ILE A 187 -0.80 -2.11 5.39
CA ILE A 187 0.01 -1.53 4.31
C ILE A 187 -0.46 -0.10 4.06
N THR A 188 0.49 0.82 3.96
CA THR A 188 0.23 2.22 3.59
C THR A 188 0.95 2.53 2.28
N LEU A 189 0.20 2.95 1.27
CA LEU A 189 0.72 3.44 -0.01
C LEU A 189 0.96 4.94 0.07
N HIS A 190 2.04 5.42 -0.54
CA HIS A 190 2.38 6.85 -0.63
C HIS A 190 2.49 7.28 -2.09
N PHE A 191 1.82 8.37 -2.43
CA PHE A 191 1.76 8.90 -3.79
C PHE A 191 2.59 10.19 -3.96
N GLU A 192 3.02 10.49 -5.19
CA GLU A 192 3.89 11.64 -5.50
C GLU A 192 3.27 13.00 -5.10
N ASP A 193 1.94 13.11 -5.12
CA ASP A 193 1.20 14.30 -4.68
C ASP A 193 1.16 14.50 -3.15
N GLY A 194 1.71 13.55 -2.37
CA GLY A 194 1.73 13.56 -0.92
C GLY A 194 0.48 12.97 -0.26
N THR A 195 -0.45 12.40 -1.04
CA THR A 195 -1.56 11.61 -0.50
C THR A 195 -1.08 10.20 -0.09
N SER A 196 -1.88 9.53 0.74
CA SER A 196 -1.62 8.15 1.14
C SER A 196 -2.91 7.34 1.31
N ALA A 197 -2.79 6.03 1.16
CA ALA A 197 -3.89 5.08 1.27
C ALA A 197 -3.47 3.89 2.15
N GLN A 198 -4.10 3.74 3.32
CA GLN A 198 -3.86 2.61 4.24
C GLN A 198 -4.97 1.57 4.11
N PHE A 199 -4.58 0.29 4.02
CA PHE A 199 -5.49 -0.84 3.89
C PHE A 199 -4.97 -2.08 4.65
N ALA A 200 -5.86 -3.06 4.87
CA ALA A 200 -5.52 -4.30 5.57
C ALA A 200 -5.40 -5.46 4.58
N ALA A 201 -4.23 -6.10 4.55
CA ALA A 201 -3.93 -7.22 3.67
C ALA A 201 -3.91 -8.55 4.45
N PRO A 202 -4.90 -9.45 4.27
CA PRO A 202 -4.88 -10.79 4.86
C PRO A 202 -3.72 -11.63 4.32
N VAL A 203 -3.08 -12.38 5.20
CA VAL A 203 -2.00 -13.31 4.83
C VAL A 203 -2.58 -14.60 4.26
N ARG A 204 -2.07 -15.04 3.10
CA ARG A 204 -2.55 -16.22 2.36
C ARG A 204 -1.40 -17.15 1.97
N GLN A 205 -1.62 -18.46 2.00
CA GLN A 205 -0.69 -19.44 1.42
C GLN A 205 -0.66 -19.30 -0.11
N TYR A 206 0.54 -19.31 -0.69
CA TYR A 206 0.74 -19.34 -2.13
C TYR A 206 1.98 -20.17 -2.49
N THR A 207 1.83 -21.07 -3.45
CA THR A 207 2.86 -22.05 -3.86
C THR A 207 3.31 -21.89 -5.32
N GLY A 208 2.82 -20.85 -6.01
CA GLY A 208 2.87 -20.76 -7.48
C GLY A 208 4.11 -20.09 -8.09
N ALA A 209 4.93 -19.38 -7.32
CA ALA A 209 6.09 -18.67 -7.84
C ALA A 209 7.40 -19.21 -7.22
N LYS A 210 8.32 -19.66 -8.09
CA LYS A 210 9.72 -19.94 -7.75
C LYS A 210 10.53 -18.70 -8.09
N GLU A 211 10.54 -17.76 -7.18
CA GLU A 211 11.13 -16.43 -7.37
C GLU A 211 12.64 -16.53 -7.16
N SER A 212 13.42 -15.97 -8.09
CA SER A 212 14.88 -15.89 -8.01
C SER A 212 15.27 -14.43 -7.87
N TYR A 213 15.71 -14.04 -6.67
CA TYR A 213 16.24 -12.72 -6.40
C TYR A 213 17.69 -12.65 -6.85
N THR A 214 18.03 -11.61 -7.61
CA THR A 214 19.43 -11.23 -7.84
C THR A 214 19.74 -10.11 -6.86
N ASP A 215 20.51 -10.44 -5.83
CA ASP A 215 21.12 -9.43 -4.95
C ASP A 215 22.09 -8.58 -5.80
N ASP A 216 21.92 -7.25 -5.81
CA ASP A 216 22.81 -6.38 -6.60
C ASP A 216 24.14 -6.20 -5.85
N PRO A 217 25.27 -6.68 -6.40
CA PRO A 217 26.53 -6.74 -5.67
C PRO A 217 27.26 -5.38 -5.61
N ASN A 218 26.62 -4.26 -5.95
CA ASN A 218 27.26 -2.94 -5.92
C ASN A 218 27.15 -2.22 -4.56
N MET A 219 26.46 -2.80 -3.58
CA MET A 219 26.58 -2.41 -2.16
C MET A 219 27.96 -2.79 -1.61
N LYS A 220 28.98 -1.97 -1.91
CA LYS A 220 30.30 -2.09 -1.29
C LYS A 220 30.20 -1.69 0.17
N MET A 221 30.14 -2.69 1.06
CA MET A 221 30.54 -2.49 2.45
C MET A 221 32.06 -2.33 2.47
N ASP A 222 32.53 -1.09 2.61
CA ASP A 222 33.93 -0.79 2.94
C ASP A 222 34.19 -1.16 4.42
N ASP A 223 34.23 -2.46 4.73
CA ASP A 223 34.64 -3.02 6.02
C ASP A 223 36.12 -3.43 5.98
N ASP A 224 37.00 -2.48 6.27
CA ASP A 224 38.42 -2.74 6.56
C ASP A 224 38.68 -2.44 8.06
N GLY A 225 38.38 -3.43 8.90
CA GLY A 225 38.66 -3.40 10.33
C GLY A 225 40.17 -3.37 10.66
N PRO A 226 40.55 -3.02 11.90
CA PRO A 226 41.95 -2.82 12.25
C PRO A 226 42.77 -4.12 12.21
N THR A 227 43.90 -4.08 11.51
CA THR A 227 44.84 -5.21 11.36
C THR A 227 45.49 -5.61 12.68
N ALA A 228 44.99 -6.68 13.29
CA ALA A 228 45.63 -7.30 14.46
C ALA A 228 46.87 -8.11 14.05
N THR A 229 48.05 -7.48 14.05
CA THR A 229 49.32 -8.17 13.79
C THR A 229 49.81 -8.96 15.00
N ASN A 230 49.46 -10.24 15.06
CA ASN A 230 50.19 -11.23 15.86
C ASN A 230 50.85 -12.20 14.88
N GLY A 231 52.18 -12.29 14.93
CA GLY A 231 52.96 -13.05 13.94
C GLY A 231 53.35 -14.44 14.43
N ASP A 232 53.84 -15.25 13.49
CA ASP A 232 54.67 -16.43 13.76
C ASP A 232 55.72 -16.54 12.64
N GLY A 233 56.93 -16.97 12.99
CA GLY A 233 58.10 -16.87 12.11
C GLY A 233 58.31 -18.06 11.18
N MET A 234 58.87 -17.80 10.00
CA MET A 234 59.49 -18.83 9.15
C MET A 234 60.80 -18.31 8.55
N SER A 235 61.91 -18.98 8.83
CA SER A 235 63.21 -18.71 8.23
C SER A 235 64.01 -20.01 8.04
N GLU A 236 63.59 -20.83 7.08
CA GLU A 236 64.41 -21.92 6.54
C GLU A 236 64.45 -21.82 5.02
N HIS A 237 65.59 -21.33 4.50
CA HIS A 237 65.91 -21.39 3.08
C HIS A 237 66.88 -22.56 2.84
N HIS A 238 66.46 -23.49 1.99
CA HIS A 238 67.31 -24.52 1.40
C HIS A 238 67.11 -24.53 -0.12
N HIS A 239 68.05 -25.17 -0.84
CA HIS A 239 68.27 -25.10 -2.30
C HIS A 239 68.96 -23.78 -2.76
N GLY A 240 70.10 -23.84 -3.45
CA GLY A 240 70.92 -25.00 -3.85
C GLY A 240 72.19 -24.56 -4.57
#